data_AF-A0A7K3ZYD8-F1
#
_entry.id   AF-A0A7K3ZYD8-F1
#
_cell.length_a   1.000
_cell.length_b   1.000
_cell.length_c   1.000
_cell.angle_alpha   90.00
_cell.angle_beta   90.00
_cell.angle_gamma   90.00
#
_symmetry.space_group_name_H-M   'P 1'
#
loop_
_entity.id
_entity.type
_entity.pdbx_description
1 polymer ?
#
loop_
_entity_poly.entity_id
_entity_poly.type
_entity_poly.pdbx_seq_one_letter_code
_entity_poly.pdbx_strand_id
1 'polypeptide(L)'
;MNLKIIKKTDDQAIIEFVGEGHTILNLLRTELLADERVLMATYDTKFPIMDNPVFRLTTKDADPIVVLREAAARIIGQCQEFSEKYAEAVN
;
A
#
# COMPACT_ATOMS: atom_id res chain seq x y z
N MET A 1 5.37 11.83 -3.39
CA MET A 1 5.79 10.44 -3.18
C MET A 1 6.92 10.06 -4.12
N ASN A 2 8.02 9.52 -3.58
CA ASN A 2 9.09 8.90 -4.36
C ASN A 2 9.26 7.45 -3.86
N LEU A 3 9.32 6.49 -4.78
CA LEU A 3 9.35 5.06 -4.49
C LEU A 3 10.62 4.45 -5.03
N LYS A 4 11.29 3.64 -4.21
CA LYS A 4 12.47 2.88 -4.63
C LYS A 4 12.23 1.40 -4.46
N ILE A 5 12.25 0.66 -5.57
CA ILE A 5 12.18 -0.80 -5.55
C ILE A 5 13.55 -1.32 -5.10
N ILE A 6 13.61 -1.89 -3.89
CA ILE A 6 14.82 -2.51 -3.34
C ILE A 6 14.98 -3.92 -3.92
N LYS A 7 13.88 -4.67 -4.03
CA LYS A 7 13.85 -6.03 -4.57
C LYS A 7 12.51 -6.30 -5.24
N LYS A 8 12.54 -7.01 -6.36
CA LYS A 8 11.35 -7.58 -7.03
C LYS A 8 11.67 -9.00 -7.51
N THR A 9 10.80 -9.95 -7.21
CA THR A 9 10.74 -11.30 -7.79
C THR A 9 9.33 -11.50 -8.36
N ASP A 10 9.02 -12.68 -8.88
CA ASP A 10 7.70 -12.96 -9.44
C ASP A 10 6.57 -12.81 -8.39
N ASP A 11 6.87 -13.09 -7.13
CA ASP A 11 5.94 -13.18 -6.00
C ASP A 11 6.26 -12.23 -4.82
N GLN A 12 7.39 -11.50 -4.85
CA GLN A 12 7.79 -10.60 -3.77
C GLN A 12 8.20 -9.21 -4.26
N ALA A 13 7.84 -8.19 -3.50
CA ALA A 13 8.33 -6.83 -3.67
C ALA A 13 8.77 -6.22 -2.34
N ILE A 14 9.94 -5.60 -2.33
CA ILE A 14 10.46 -4.78 -1.23
C ILE A 14 10.63 -3.36 -1.76
N ILE A 15 9.92 -2.42 -1.16
CA ILE A 15 9.79 -1.04 -1.67
C ILE A 15 10.06 -0.07 -0.53
N GLU A 16 10.97 0.86 -0.73
CA GLU A 16 11.20 2.00 0.16
C GLU A 16 10.30 3.16 -0.28
N PHE A 17 9.52 3.70 0.66
CA PHE A 17 8.63 4.84 0.44
C PHE A 17 9.25 6.10 1.03
N VAL A 18 9.83 6.94 0.17
CA VAL A 18 10.59 8.12 0.61
C VAL A 18 9.65 9.27 0.96
N GLY A 19 9.78 9.78 2.19
CA GLY A 19 8.99 10.90 2.70
C GLY A 19 7.54 10.54 3.08
N GLU A 20 7.19 9.26 3.09
CA GLU A 20 5.88 8.77 3.49
C GLU A 20 5.95 8.13 4.89
N GLY A 21 4.81 8.05 5.58
CA GLY A 21 4.73 7.56 6.97
C GLY A 21 3.62 6.53 7.21
N HIS A 22 3.35 6.27 8.50
CA HIS A 22 2.43 5.22 8.93
C HIS A 22 1.01 5.35 8.37
N THR A 23 0.49 6.57 8.15
CA THR A 23 -0.89 6.77 7.68
C THR A 23 -1.15 6.07 6.34
N ILE A 24 -0.37 6.41 5.32
CA ILE A 24 -0.57 5.85 3.97
C ILE A 24 -0.17 4.37 3.92
N LEU A 25 0.90 3.98 4.62
CA LEU A 25 1.39 2.61 4.62
C LEU A 25 0.47 1.66 5.37
N ASN A 26 -0.15 2.11 6.46
CA ASN A 26 -1.13 1.29 7.17
C ASN A 26 -2.42 1.13 6.36
N LEU A 27 -2.85 2.17 5.64
CA LEU A 27 -3.99 2.09 4.74
C LEU A 27 -3.71 1.07 3.62
N LEU A 28 -2.57 1.21 2.92
CA LEU A 28 -2.14 0.24 1.90
C LEU A 28 -2.05 -1.17 2.45
N ARG A 29 -1.42 -1.36 3.61
CA ARG A 29 -1.32 -2.66 4.28
C ARG A 29 -2.70 -3.26 4.52
N THR A 30 -3.64 -2.48 5.05
CA THR A 30 -4.99 -2.95 5.37
C THR A 30 -5.72 -3.43 4.12
N GLU A 31 -5.66 -2.65 3.04
CA GLU A 31 -6.31 -2.95 1.76
C GLU A 31 -5.65 -4.10 0.98
N LEU A 32 -4.34 -4.29 1.17
CA LEU A 32 -3.62 -5.44 0.63
C LEU A 32 -3.96 -6.72 1.37
N LEU A 33 -4.04 -6.69 2.71
CA LEU A 33 -4.36 -7.88 3.51
C LEU A 33 -5.80 -8.39 3.31
N ALA A 34 -6.68 -7.59 2.71
CA ALA A 34 -8.02 -8.01 2.30
C ALA A 34 -8.03 -8.80 0.97
N ASP A 35 -6.95 -8.77 0.20
CA ASP A 35 -6.83 -9.46 -1.09
C ASP A 35 -6.33 -10.89 -0.87
N GLU A 36 -7.10 -11.90 -1.30
CA GLU A 36 -6.76 -13.32 -1.08
C GLU A 36 -5.45 -13.76 -1.75
N ARG A 37 -4.97 -12.99 -2.74
CA ARG A 37 -3.67 -13.23 -3.38
C ARG A 37 -2.51 -12.80 -2.50
N VAL A 38 -2.73 -12.02 -1.45
CA VAL A 38 -1.67 -11.49 -0.57
C VAL A 38 -1.40 -12.47 0.57
N LEU A 39 -0.19 -13.03 0.58
CA LEU A 39 0.27 -13.90 1.66
C LEU A 39 0.84 -13.09 2.84
N MET A 40 1.47 -11.96 2.55
CA MET A 40 2.06 -11.09 3.56
C MET A 40 2.14 -9.65 3.06
N ALA A 41 1.67 -8.71 3.87
CA ALA A 41 1.93 -7.28 3.70
C ALA A 41 2.33 -6.67 5.05
N THR A 42 3.54 -6.12 5.12
CA THR A 42 4.08 -5.48 6.32
C THR A 42 5.01 -4.34 5.93
N TYR A 43 5.30 -3.46 6.87
CA TYR A 43 6.32 -2.45 6.71
C TYR A 43 7.04 -2.20 8.02
N ASP A 44 8.32 -1.86 7.91
CA ASP A 44 9.18 -1.55 9.05
C ASP A 44 9.94 -0.24 8.80
N THR A 45 10.21 0.48 9.89
CA THR A 45 11.14 1.61 9.91
C THR A 45 12.31 1.20 10.79
N LYS A 46 13.50 0.98 10.21
CA LYS A 46 14.68 0.55 10.97
C LYS A 46 15.01 1.51 12.11
N PHE A 47 15.04 2.81 11.82
CA PHE A 47 15.11 3.88 12.82
C PHE A 47 13.90 4.83 12.68
N PRO A 48 12.90 4.77 13.58
CA PRO A 48 11.59 5.42 13.41
C PRO A 48 11.59 6.93 13.13
N ILE A 49 12.66 7.65 13.47
CA ILE A 49 12.76 9.11 13.33
C ILE A 49 13.59 9.52 12.10
N MET A 50 14.43 8.63 11.58
CA MET A 50 15.49 8.99 10.62
C MET A 50 15.39 8.26 9.27
N ASP A 51 14.66 7.14 9.21
CA ASP A 51 14.63 6.29 8.03
C ASP A 51 13.28 6.31 7.30
N ASN A 52 13.35 6.18 5.98
CA ASN A 52 12.17 5.90 5.17
C ASN A 52 11.66 4.49 5.49
N PRO A 53 10.33 4.29 5.57
CA PRO A 53 9.75 2.98 5.76
C PRO A 53 9.99 2.06 4.56
N VAL A 54 10.27 0.79 4.87
CA VAL A 54 10.44 -0.29 3.90
C VAL A 54 9.24 -1.21 3.96
N PHE A 55 8.46 -1.21 2.88
CA PHE A 55 7.30 -2.07 2.69
C PHE A 55 7.72 -3.41 2.07
N ARG A 56 7.12 -4.49 2.55
CA ARG A 56 7.36 -5.87 2.09
C ARG A 56 6.02 -6.50 1.74
N LEU A 57 5.91 -6.97 0.51
CA LEU A 57 4.74 -7.61 -0.03
C LEU A 57 5.13 -8.98 -0.61
N THR A 58 4.40 -10.01 -0.22
CA THR A 58 4.47 -11.36 -0.78
C THR A 58 3.09 -11.77 -1.24
N THR A 59 2.99 -12.27 -2.46
CA THR A 59 1.76 -12.71 -3.12
C THR A 59 1.80 -14.19 -3.46
N LYS A 60 0.63 -14.77 -3.69
CA LYS A 60 0.43 -16.12 -4.22
C LYS A 60 0.06 -16.01 -5.70
N ASP A 61 0.88 -16.63 -6.56
CA ASP A 61 0.60 -16.79 -7.99
C ASP A 61 0.21 -15.49 -8.73
N ALA A 62 0.74 -14.34 -8.27
CA ALA A 62 0.40 -13.02 -8.81
C ALA A 62 1.58 -12.06 -8.69
N ASP A 63 1.73 -11.14 -9.64
CA ASP A 63 2.77 -10.11 -9.57
C ASP A 63 2.46 -9.10 -8.43
N PRO A 64 3.35 -8.94 -7.44
CA PRO A 64 3.11 -8.06 -6.29
C PRO A 64 2.96 -6.58 -6.67
N ILE A 65 3.57 -6.11 -7.76
CA ILE A 65 3.43 -4.72 -8.22
C ILE A 65 2.04 -4.50 -8.83
N VAL A 66 1.51 -5.50 -9.53
CA VAL A 66 0.13 -5.46 -10.05
C VAL A 66 -0.86 -5.44 -8.88
N VAL A 67 -0.71 -6.32 -7.91
CA VAL A 67 -1.57 -6.38 -6.72
C VAL A 67 -1.50 -5.06 -5.93
N LEU A 68 -0.31 -4.48 -5.75
CA LEU A 68 -0.13 -3.18 -5.10
C LEU A 68 -0.88 -2.06 -5.83
N ARG A 69 -0.78 -2.00 -7.16
CA ARG A 69 -1.48 -0.99 -7.97
C ARG A 69 -3.00 -1.14 -7.87
N GLU A 70 -3.50 -2.38 -7.88
CA GLU A 70 -4.94 -2.65 -7.74
C GLU A 70 -5.46 -2.25 -6.36
N ALA A 71 -4.71 -2.52 -5.29
CA ALA A 71 -5.04 -2.06 -3.94
C ALA A 71 -5.08 -0.52 -3.87
N ALA A 72 -4.11 0.18 -4.47
CA ALA A 72 -4.12 1.63 -4.54
C ALA A 72 -5.34 2.18 -5.32
N ALA A 73 -5.72 1.52 -6.41
CA ALA A 73 -6.91 1.90 -7.19
C ALA A 73 -8.21 1.73 -6.37
N ARG A 74 -8.33 0.67 -5.57
CA ARG A 74 -9.47 0.47 -4.66
C ARG A 74 -9.55 1.59 -3.61
N ILE A 75 -8.42 1.97 -3.01
CA ILE A 75 -8.36 3.09 -2.05
C ILE A 75 -8.85 4.39 -2.69
N ILE A 76 -8.39 4.70 -3.91
CA ILE A 76 -8.83 5.90 -4.63
C ILE A 76 -10.34 5.87 -4.84
N GLY A 77 -10.90 4.73 -5.23
CA GLY A 77 -12.35 4.53 -5.37
C GLY A 77 -13.11 4.75 -4.06
N GLN A 78 -12.64 4.19 -2.94
CA GLN A 78 -13.25 4.40 -1.61
C GLN A 78 -13.24 5.89 -1.20
N CYS A 79 -12.13 6.59 -1.44
CA CYS A 79 -12.03 8.02 -1.15
C CYS A 79 -12.99 8.86 -1.99
N GLN A 80 -13.15 8.51 -3.28
CA GLN A 80 -14.09 9.18 -4.16
C GLN A 80 -15.54 8.94 -3.72
N GLU A 81 -15.92 7.69 -3.48
CA GLU A 81 -17.26 7.33 -2.98
C GLU A 81 -17.59 8.06 -1.68
N PHE A 82 -16.64 8.10 -0.73
CA PHE A 82 -16.81 8.83 0.52
C PHE A 82 -17.04 10.33 0.28
N SER A 83 -16.24 10.94 -0.60
CA SER A 83 -16.33 12.37 -0.89
C SER A 83 -17.67 12.75 -1.54
N GLU A 84 -18.15 11.92 -2.47
CA GLU A 84 -19.45 12.10 -3.12
C GLU A 84 -20.60 12.00 -2.12
N LYS A 85 -20.65 10.92 -1.32
CA LYS A 85 -21.68 10.73 -0.29
C LYS A 85 -21.65 11.81 0.79
N TYR A 86 -20.47 12.26 1.18
CA TYR A 86 -20.33 13.34 2.14
C TYR A 86 -20.88 14.65 1.58
N ALA A 87 -20.56 14.99 0.33
CA ALA A 87 -21.07 16.19 -0.33
C ALA A 87 -22.61 16.17 -0.48
N GLU A 88 -23.20 15.01 -0.78
CA GLU A 88 -24.66 14.86 -0.82
C GLU A 88 -25.31 15.06 0.55
N ALA A 89 -24.66 14.64 1.64
CA ALA A 89 -25.22 14.71 2.99
C ALA A 89 -25.14 16.10 3.63
N VAL A 90 -24.22 16.96 3.17
CA VAL A 90 -24.00 18.31 3.73
C VAL A 90 -24.60 19.44 2.89
N ASN A 91 -25.14 19.13 1.72
CA ASN A 91 -25.93 20.06 0.90
C ASN A 91 -27.43 19.92 1.21
#